data_AF-A0A5N5MRN4-F1
#
_entry.id   AF-A0A5N5MRN4-F1
#
_cell.length_a   1.000
_cell.length_b   1.000
_cell.length_c   1.000
_cell.angle_alpha   90.00
_cell.angle_beta   90.00
_cell.angle_gamma   90.00
#
_symmetry.space_group_name_H-M   'P 1'
#
loop_
_entity.id
_entity.type
_entity.pdbx_description
1 polymer ?
#
loop_
_entity_poly.entity_id
_entity_poly.type
_entity_poly.pdbx_seq_one_letter_code
_entity_poly.pdbx_strand_id
1 'polypeptide(L)'
;MDLIESRWEELVGEMPLKICYPALESHEWRTVTGCDTKNTRRAIELAESRLSKHHWPEYYDGKLGLYVGKQARKFQTWSIAGYLVANMMLADPSHLGIISLEEDKQMMHLVKRSASWTC
;
A
#
# COMPACT_ATOMS: atom_id res chain seq x y z
N MET A 1 3.57 -0.05 17.37
CA MET A 1 2.37 0.24 16.57
C MET A 1 2.83 0.91 15.31
N ASP A 2 2.67 0.23 14.19
CA ASP A 2 3.26 0.61 12.90
C ASP A 2 2.42 1.72 12.25
N LEU A 3 3.07 2.62 11.50
CA LEU A 3 2.42 3.78 10.91
C LEU A 3 1.12 3.42 10.17
N ILE A 4 1.16 2.35 9.36
CA ILE A 4 0.02 1.89 8.55
C ILE A 4 -1.19 1.59 9.43
N GLU A 5 -1.01 0.94 10.58
CA GLU A 5 -2.12 0.66 11.50
C GLU A 5 -2.69 1.96 12.06
N SER A 6 -1.80 2.85 12.54
CA SER A 6 -2.23 4.12 13.15
C SER A 6 -2.90 5.08 12.18
N ARG A 7 -2.65 4.94 10.87
CA ARG A 7 -3.11 5.84 9.81
C ARG A 7 -3.81 5.10 8.67
N TRP A 8 -4.53 4.02 9.00
CA TRP A 8 -5.17 3.17 8.00
C TRP A 8 -6.13 3.95 7.09
N GLU A 9 -7.02 4.77 7.65
CA GLU A 9 -7.98 5.56 6.88
C GLU A 9 -7.30 6.56 5.93
N GLU A 10 -6.16 7.09 6.36
CA GLU A 10 -5.38 8.08 5.60
C GLU A 10 -4.57 7.45 4.47
N LEU A 11 -3.92 6.30 4.72
CA LEU A 11 -2.97 5.68 3.79
C LEU A 11 -3.58 4.59 2.90
N VAL A 12 -4.63 3.94 3.40
CA VAL A 12 -5.34 2.84 2.73
C VAL A 12 -6.79 3.22 2.41
N GLY A 13 -7.53 3.74 3.39
CA GLY A 13 -8.96 4.00 3.23
C GLY A 13 -9.73 2.74 2.83
N GLU A 14 -10.55 2.85 1.78
CA GLU A 14 -11.39 1.77 1.24
C GLU A 14 -10.76 1.08 0.01
N MET A 15 -9.55 1.48 -0.40
CA MET A 15 -8.81 0.85 -1.49
C MET A 15 -7.30 0.94 -1.26
N PRO A 16 -6.61 -0.19 -1.04
CA PRO A 16 -5.16 -0.18 -0.94
C PRO A 16 -4.50 -0.03 -2.31
N LEU A 17 -3.34 0.63 -2.43
CA LEU A 17 -2.71 1.57 -1.50
C LEU A 17 -2.64 2.93 -2.20
N LYS A 18 -2.66 4.03 -1.44
CA LYS A 18 -2.36 5.34 -2.03
C LYS A 18 -0.93 5.37 -2.56
N ILE A 19 -0.78 5.73 -3.82
CA ILE A 19 0.55 5.98 -4.43
C ILE A 19 1.26 7.11 -3.67
N CYS A 20 0.53 8.14 -3.24
CA CYS A 20 0.99 9.17 -2.32
C CYS A 20 -0.16 9.68 -1.40
N TYR A 21 0.18 9.95 -0.15
CA TYR A 21 -0.54 10.65 0.93
C TYR A 21 0.25 11.70 1.81
N PRO A 22 -0.05 13.01 1.77
CA PRO A 22 -1.25 13.59 1.21
C PRO A 22 -1.15 13.73 -0.32
N ALA A 23 -2.31 13.90 -0.97
CA ALA A 23 -2.35 14.41 -2.33
C ALA A 23 -1.60 15.76 -2.33
N LEU A 24 -0.67 15.93 -3.27
CA LEU A 24 0.32 17.01 -3.28
C LEU A 24 -0.26 18.41 -2.98
N GLU A 25 0.01 18.90 -1.76
CA GLU A 25 0.34 20.30 -1.45
C GLU A 25 1.70 20.29 -0.73
N SER A 26 2.79 20.49 -1.49
CA SER A 26 4.17 20.71 -1.00
C SER A 26 4.85 19.58 -0.18
N HIS A 27 6.15 19.76 0.08
CA HIS A 27 7.26 18.78 0.19
C HIS A 27 7.26 17.87 1.43
N GLU A 28 7.38 16.55 1.17
CA GLU A 28 8.50 15.66 1.58
C GLU A 28 7.99 14.21 1.66
N TRP A 29 8.58 13.33 0.84
CA TRP A 29 8.20 11.92 0.74
C TRP A 29 9.41 11.01 0.74
N ARG A 30 9.78 10.55 1.93
CA ARG A 30 10.68 9.43 2.15
C ARG A 30 10.40 8.92 3.56
N THR A 31 10.48 7.61 3.79
CA THR A 31 10.75 6.96 5.10
C THR A 31 9.62 6.28 5.93
N VAL A 32 8.40 5.90 5.46
CA VAL A 32 7.36 5.53 6.47
C VAL A 32 6.52 4.24 6.35
N THR A 33 6.44 3.50 5.24
CA THR A 33 5.38 2.45 5.14
C THR A 33 5.61 1.16 5.94
N GLY A 34 6.85 0.77 6.29
CA GLY A 34 7.11 -0.32 7.25
C GLY A 34 6.53 -1.72 6.92
N CYS A 35 6.00 -1.94 5.71
CA CYS A 35 5.60 -3.20 5.05
C CYS A 35 5.29 -4.43 5.95
N ASP A 36 4.46 -4.27 7.00
CA ASP A 36 4.12 -5.38 7.90
C ASP A 36 3.05 -6.31 7.30
N THR A 37 3.38 -7.61 7.26
CA THR A 37 2.52 -8.72 6.82
C THR A 37 1.12 -8.74 7.47
N LYS A 38 0.96 -8.28 8.71
CA LYS A 38 -0.35 -8.23 9.40
C LYS A 38 -1.36 -7.31 8.69
N ASN A 39 -0.85 -6.27 8.02
CA ASN A 39 -1.67 -5.30 7.28
C ASN A 39 -2.01 -5.79 5.87
N THR A 40 -1.18 -6.67 5.31
CA THR A 40 -1.32 -7.16 3.93
C THR A 40 -2.60 -7.97 3.74
N ARG A 41 -2.99 -8.82 4.70
CA ARG A 41 -4.23 -9.62 4.59
C ARG A 41 -5.47 -8.73 4.50
N ARG A 42 -5.60 -7.78 5.43
CA ARG A 42 -6.71 -6.81 5.47
C ARG A 42 -6.79 -6.00 4.17
N ALA A 43 -5.64 -5.62 3.60
CA ALA A 43 -5.58 -4.91 2.34
C ALA A 43 -6.10 -5.78 1.17
N ILE A 44 -5.65 -7.02 1.05
CA ILE A 44 -6.08 -7.91 -0.04
C ILE A 44 -7.59 -8.17 0.03
N GLU A 45 -8.15 -8.45 1.21
CA GLU A 45 -9.59 -8.66 1.39
C GLU A 45 -10.41 -7.44 0.94
N LEU A 46 -9.94 -6.23 1.30
CA LEU A 46 -10.56 -4.98 0.88
C LEU A 46 -10.50 -4.79 -0.65
N ALA A 47 -9.34 -5.06 -1.27
CA ALA A 47 -9.15 -4.97 -2.71
C ALA A 47 -10.05 -5.97 -3.47
N GLU A 48 -10.09 -7.23 -3.02
CA GLU A 48 -10.89 -8.30 -3.63
C GLU A 48 -12.38 -7.96 -3.66
N SER A 49 -12.89 -7.35 -2.58
CA SER A 49 -14.30 -6.99 -2.45
C SER A 49 -14.81 -5.99 -3.50
N ARG A 50 -13.89 -5.27 -4.17
CA ARG A 50 -14.19 -4.14 -5.08
C ARG A 50 -13.58 -4.29 -6.48
N LEU A 51 -12.34 -4.77 -6.62
CA LEU A 51 -11.63 -4.83 -7.90
C LEU A 51 -12.40 -5.63 -8.96
N SER A 52 -12.87 -6.83 -8.59
CA SER A 52 -13.64 -7.69 -9.49
C SER A 52 -14.95 -7.01 -9.94
N LYS A 53 -15.70 -6.42 -9.01
CA LYS A 53 -16.96 -5.70 -9.29
C LYS A 53 -16.77 -4.50 -10.21
N HIS A 54 -15.63 -3.82 -10.11
CA HIS A 54 -15.33 -2.62 -10.89
C HIS A 54 -14.56 -2.91 -12.18
N HIS A 55 -14.43 -4.19 -12.57
CA HIS A 55 -13.72 -4.61 -13.78
C HIS A 55 -12.25 -4.19 -13.77
N TRP A 56 -11.57 -4.34 -12.63
CA TRP A 56 -10.13 -4.14 -12.49
C TRP A 56 -9.63 -2.78 -13.01
N PRO A 57 -10.09 -1.67 -12.41
CA PRO A 57 -9.69 -0.35 -12.85
C PRO A 57 -8.20 -0.08 -12.60
N GLU A 58 -7.64 0.84 -13.37
CA GLU A 58 -6.25 1.27 -13.26
C GLU A 58 -5.94 2.01 -11.95
N TYR A 59 -6.85 2.87 -11.50
CA TYR A 59 -6.70 3.62 -10.24
C TYR A 59 -8.06 4.05 -9.68
N TYR A 60 -8.07 4.45 -8.40
CA TYR A 60 -9.24 4.99 -7.70
C TYR A 60 -8.97 6.43 -7.24
N ASP A 61 -10.00 7.26 -7.27
CA ASP A 61 -9.97 8.66 -6.86
C ASP A 61 -10.63 8.88 -5.50
N GLY A 62 -10.31 10.04 -4.90
CA GLY A 62 -10.88 10.53 -3.65
C GLY A 62 -10.06 10.15 -2.41
N LYS A 63 -10.26 10.89 -1.31
CA LYS A 63 -9.48 10.73 -0.07
C LYS A 63 -9.54 9.31 0.52
N LEU A 64 -10.62 8.57 0.26
CA LEU A 64 -10.80 7.20 0.73
C LEU A 64 -10.69 6.15 -0.40
N GLY A 65 -10.43 6.55 -1.65
CA GLY A 65 -10.44 5.63 -2.79
C GLY A 65 -11.83 5.05 -3.10
N LEU A 66 -12.89 5.82 -2.82
CA LEU A 66 -14.28 5.36 -3.01
C LEU A 66 -14.73 5.36 -4.48
N TYR A 67 -14.13 6.21 -5.31
CA TYR A 67 -14.55 6.40 -6.70
C TYR A 67 -13.58 5.72 -7.65
N VAL A 68 -14.07 5.07 -8.70
CA VAL A 68 -13.21 4.65 -9.82
C VAL A 68 -12.61 5.90 -10.45
N GLY A 69 -11.31 5.86 -10.78
CA GLY A 69 -10.59 7.01 -11.29
C GLY A 69 -11.26 7.63 -12.52
N LYS A 70 -11.24 8.97 -12.60
CA LYS A 70 -11.94 9.74 -13.64
C LYS A 70 -11.61 9.30 -15.07
N GLN A 71 -10.38 8.85 -15.30
CA GLN A 71 -9.89 8.31 -16.59
C GLN A 71 -9.32 6.90 -16.44
N ALA A 72 -9.71 6.18 -15.38
CA ALA A 72 -9.19 4.84 -15.14
C ALA A 72 -9.63 3.88 -16.25
N ARG A 73 -8.66 3.22 -16.88
CA ARG A 73 -8.91 2.12 -17.80
C ARG A 73 -9.38 0.88 -17.03
N LYS A 74 -10.26 0.10 -17.63
CA LYS A 74 -10.70 -1.20 -17.09
C LYS A 74 -9.75 -2.31 -17.53
N PHE A 75 -9.76 -3.41 -16.78
CA PHE A 75 -8.94 -4.60 -17.05
C PHE A 75 -7.45 -4.29 -17.15
N GLN A 76 -6.99 -3.40 -16.28
CA GLN A 76 -5.62 -2.95 -16.33
C GLN A 76 -4.68 -4.05 -15.81
N THR A 77 -3.71 -4.43 -16.65
CA THR A 77 -2.83 -5.59 -16.43
C THR A 77 -2.11 -5.56 -15.09
N TRP A 78 -1.53 -4.41 -14.70
CA TRP A 78 -0.79 -4.31 -13.44
C TRP A 78 -1.68 -4.37 -12.18
N SER A 79 -2.97 -4.06 -12.30
CA SER A 79 -3.91 -4.10 -11.18
C SER A 79 -4.27 -5.54 -10.87
N ILE A 80 -4.49 -6.33 -11.94
CA ILE A 80 -4.71 -7.77 -11.86
C ILE A 80 -3.43 -8.48 -11.38
N ALA A 81 -2.30 -8.20 -12.03
CA ALA A 81 -1.02 -8.84 -11.69
C ALA A 81 -0.58 -8.52 -10.26
N GLY A 82 -0.72 -7.26 -9.81
CA GLY A 82 -0.40 -6.86 -8.44
C GLY A 82 -1.23 -7.61 -7.39
N TYR A 83 -2.54 -7.76 -7.62
CA TYR A 83 -3.41 -8.56 -6.75
C TYR A 83 -2.98 -10.04 -6.69
N LEU A 84 -2.66 -10.65 -7.84
CA LEU A 84 -2.21 -12.03 -7.90
C LEU A 84 -0.86 -12.22 -7.18
N VAL A 85 0.11 -11.35 -7.45
CA VAL A 85 1.43 -11.39 -6.81
C VAL A 85 1.31 -11.23 -5.30
N ALA A 86 0.50 -10.29 -4.82
CA ALA A 86 0.27 -10.11 -3.39
C ALA A 86 -0.31 -11.37 -2.73
N ASN A 87 -1.26 -12.05 -3.39
CA ASN A 87 -1.80 -13.32 -2.92
C ASN A 87 -0.75 -14.44 -2.91
N MET A 88 0.06 -14.56 -3.96
CA MET A 88 1.13 -15.57 -4.04
C MET A 88 2.21 -15.35 -2.97
N MET A 89 2.53 -14.09 -2.67
CA MET A 89 3.47 -13.74 -1.59
C MET A 89 2.91 -14.04 -0.20
N LEU A 90 1.61 -13.88 0.02
CA LEU A 90 0.98 -14.28 1.29
C LEU A 90 0.84 -15.81 1.42
N ALA A 91 0.59 -16.50 0.31
CA ALA A 91 0.44 -17.95 0.30
C ALA A 91 1.77 -18.66 0.60
N ASP A 92 2.88 -18.15 0.08
CA ASP A 92 4.22 -18.66 0.34
C ASP A 92 5.22 -17.52 0.60
N PRO A 93 5.62 -17.31 1.86
CA PRO A 93 6.62 -16.30 2.25
C PRO A 93 8.00 -16.51 1.64
N SER A 94 8.33 -17.70 1.11
CA SER A 94 9.62 -17.95 0.47
C SER A 94 9.82 -17.11 -0.79
N HIS A 95 8.72 -16.71 -1.45
CA HIS A 95 8.74 -15.81 -2.62
C HIS A 95 9.34 -14.43 -2.33
N LEU A 96 9.43 -14.00 -1.06
CA LEU A 96 10.07 -12.73 -0.71
C LEU A 96 11.54 -12.70 -1.16
N GLY A 97 12.24 -13.84 -1.14
CA GLY A 97 13.63 -13.94 -1.59
C GLY A 97 13.85 -13.59 -3.06
N ILE A 98 12.79 -13.55 -3.88
CA ILE A 98 12.85 -13.11 -5.28
C ILE A 98 13.06 -11.59 -5.39
N ILE A 99 12.52 -10.83 -4.44
CA ILE A 99 12.44 -9.36 -4.50
C ILE A 99 13.14 -8.65 -3.34
N SER A 100 13.61 -9.37 -2.32
CA SER A 100 14.33 -8.81 -1.16
C SER A 100 15.81 -9.17 -1.19
N LEU A 101 16.68 -8.23 -0.83
CA LEU A 101 18.10 -8.49 -0.61
C LEU A 101 18.34 -8.82 0.88
N GLU A 102 19.32 -9.68 1.17
CA GLU A 102 19.60 -10.09 2.56
C GLU A 102 20.08 -8.93 3.45
N GLU A 103 20.67 -7.90 2.85
CA GLU A 103 21.16 -6.68 3.52
C GLU A 103 20.01 -5.84 4.10
N ASP A 104 18.79 -5.95 3.56
CA ASP A 104 17.61 -5.23 4.08
C ASP A 104 17.13 -5.78 5.44
N LYS A 105 17.52 -7.01 5.81
CA LYS A 105 17.19 -7.59 7.12
C LYS A 105 17.86 -6.82 8.28
N GLN A 106 18.97 -6.13 8.03
CA GLN A 106 19.71 -5.38 9.05
C GLN A 106 19.13 -3.99 9.35
N MET A 107 18.26 -3.44 8.49
CA MET A 107 17.69 -2.09 8.65
C MET A 107 16.61 -1.97 9.75
N MET A 108 16.21 -3.08 10.37
CA MET A 108 15.16 -3.11 11.41
C MET A 108 15.59 -2.57 12.78
N HIS A 109 16.88 -2.29 13.01
CA HIS A 109 17.38 -1.73 14.26
C HIS A 109 18.01 -0.35 14.04
N LEU A 110 17.44 0.67 14.71
CA LEU A 110 17.90 2.07 14.81
C LEU A 110 17.47 3.06 13.71
N VAL A 111 16.16 3.29 13.57
CA VAL A 111 15.68 4.60 13.12
C VAL A 111 15.39 5.46 14.37
N LYS A 112 16.33 6.36 14.72
CA LYS A 112 16.09 7.39 15.74
C LYS A 112 15.06 8.38 15.19
N ARG A 113 13.97 8.59 15.95
CA ARG A 113 12.93 9.60 15.66
C ARG A 113 13.58 10.98 15.51
N SER A 114 13.31 11.68 14.41
CA SER A 114 13.70 13.09 14.26
C SER A 114 12.87 13.95 15.21
N ALA A 115 13.53 14.78 16.01
CA ALA A 115 12.96 15.59 17.08
C ALA A 115 12.55 16.99 16.57
N SER A 116 11.63 17.04 15.60
CA SER A 116 11.13 18.33 15.10
C SER A 116 9.61 18.31 14.98
N TRP A 117 8.94 18.41 16.13
CA TRP A 117 7.55 18.83 16.25
C TRP A 117 7.40 19.72 17.49
N THR A 118 7.81 20.97 17.33
CA THR A 118 7.32 22.10 18.14
C THR A 118 7.13 23.27 17.19
N CYS A 119 5.88 23.49 16.79
CA CYS A 119 5.23 24.75 16.43
C CYS A 119 3.73 24.48 16.34
#